data_AF-A0A2G2VQY4-F1
#
_entry.id   AF-A0A2G2VQY4-F1
#
_cell.length_a   1.000
_cell.length_b   1.000
_cell.length_c   1.000
_cell.angle_alpha   90.00
_cell.angle_beta   90.00
_cell.angle_gamma   90.00
#
_symmetry.space_group_name_H-M   'P 1'
#
loop_
_entity.id
_entity.type
_entity.pdbx_description
1 polymer ?
#
loop_
_entity_poly.entity_id
_entity_poly.type
_entity_poly.pdbx_seq_one_letter_code
_entity_poly.pdbx_strand_id
1 'polypeptide(L)'
;MASSDDEAEAVPSTVSNYEFVDDKDEPVSFAELTFQWNDTESLDGNKRHVFLRGTADNGLQKIYKQVTTWKIDSSRIEPAISVLSKENDWMKLEKPRKAFQDTVRSILITVHSLHFLKRNPESSGKALWDHLSKVFSVYEPRPSENDLVDHMNFINEIVKCDTQLAQSKVLLTFLEAKPKKKKMVDEVGSISEFIVDDIIDDDEEEEEEDESEYNHFESLCAICDDGGELLCCDGKCLRSFHATVDDGAQSQCESLGFTKAQVKAMKNQDFYCKNCEYQQHQCYACGELGSSDQSSHAEVFRCVNATCGHFYHPDCVARLLHPDAQSKADELKKKIAAGESFACPLHHCCVCKQREDKDNHELQFAMCRRCPTSYHRKCLPKYYIFPLMFLWKAPCV
;
A
#
# COMPACT_ATOMS: atom_id res chain seq x y z
N MET A 1 12.68 -45.92 18.43
CA MET A 1 11.41 -45.20 18.28
C MET A 1 11.72 -43.73 18.46
N ALA A 2 11.38 -42.95 17.45
CA ALA A 2 11.83 -41.60 17.19
C ALA A 2 11.29 -40.58 18.20
N SER A 3 12.05 -39.51 18.41
CA SER A 3 11.55 -38.19 18.81
C SER A 3 12.12 -37.23 17.79
N SER A 4 11.38 -37.07 16.69
CA SER A 4 11.61 -36.03 15.70
C SER A 4 11.36 -34.70 16.40
N ASP A 5 12.39 -33.89 16.57
CA ASP A 5 12.25 -32.49 16.95
C ASP A 5 11.67 -31.80 15.72
N ASP A 6 10.39 -31.43 15.79
CA ASP A 6 9.77 -30.53 14.83
C ASP A 6 10.46 -29.17 15.00
N GLU A 7 11.46 -28.92 14.16
CA GLU A 7 11.97 -27.58 13.86
C GLU A 7 10.78 -26.72 13.43
N ALA A 8 10.18 -26.04 14.42
CA ALA A 8 9.13 -25.06 14.17
C ALA A 8 9.73 -23.99 13.25
N GLU A 9 9.35 -24.01 11.97
CA GLU A 9 9.72 -22.97 11.02
C GLU A 9 9.40 -21.61 11.65
N ALA A 10 10.46 -20.89 12.03
CA ALA A 10 10.33 -19.55 12.57
C ALA A 10 9.65 -18.70 11.49
N VAL A 11 8.40 -18.30 11.75
CA VAL A 11 7.65 -17.43 10.84
C VAL A 11 8.49 -16.19 10.58
N PRO A 12 8.81 -15.87 9.31
CA PRO A 12 9.64 -14.72 8.99
C PRO A 12 9.04 -13.45 9.60
N SER A 13 9.86 -12.74 10.39
CA SER A 13 9.44 -11.44 10.91
C SER A 13 9.15 -10.49 9.75
N THR A 14 8.05 -9.75 9.84
CA THR A 14 7.58 -8.90 8.75
C THR A 14 7.99 -7.45 9.01
N VAL A 15 8.56 -6.80 8.00
CA VAL A 15 9.14 -5.46 8.11
C VAL A 15 8.43 -4.50 7.16
N SER A 16 7.82 -3.49 7.77
CA SER A 16 7.09 -2.40 7.15
C SER A 16 7.86 -1.08 7.32
N ASN A 17 7.51 -0.08 6.50
CA ASN A 17 8.19 1.22 6.46
C ASN A 17 9.71 1.08 6.28
N TYR A 18 10.12 0.19 5.39
CA TYR A 18 11.52 -0.19 5.27
C TYR A 18 12.33 0.75 4.37
N GLU A 19 13.62 0.87 4.66
CA GLU A 19 14.65 1.45 3.79
C GLU A 19 15.93 0.62 3.91
N PHE A 20 16.76 0.61 2.86
CA PHE A 20 18.08 0.01 2.90
C PHE A 20 19.14 1.10 2.73
N VAL A 21 20.17 1.04 3.55
CA VAL A 21 21.27 2.00 3.52
C VAL A 21 22.63 1.31 3.50
N ASP A 22 23.63 1.96 2.91
CA ASP A 22 25.02 1.49 2.96
C ASP A 22 25.76 1.96 4.23
N ASP A 23 27.06 1.69 4.32
CA ASP A 23 27.94 2.12 5.42
C ASP A 23 28.00 3.64 5.63
N LYS A 24 27.54 4.44 4.65
CA LYS A 24 27.53 5.91 4.69
C LYS A 24 26.13 6.46 4.95
N ASP A 25 25.16 5.60 5.28
CA ASP A 25 23.76 5.94 5.41
C ASP A 25 23.09 6.44 4.12
N GLU A 26 23.67 6.13 2.94
CA GLU A 26 23.07 6.48 1.66
C GLU A 26 22.06 5.40 1.24
N PRO A 27 20.90 5.78 0.68
CA PRO A 27 19.87 4.83 0.28
C PRO A 27 20.35 3.94 -0.88
N VAL A 28 20.23 2.62 -0.71
CA VAL A 28 20.62 1.62 -1.70
C VAL A 28 19.48 0.67 -1.99
N SER A 29 19.37 0.15 -3.21
CA SER A 29 18.35 -0.86 -3.51
C SER A 29 18.75 -2.22 -2.97
N PHE A 30 17.79 -3.02 -2.50
CA PHE A 30 18.05 -4.43 -2.16
C PHE A 30 18.46 -5.25 -3.39
N ALA A 31 18.25 -4.75 -4.62
CA ALA A 31 18.78 -5.36 -5.84
C ALA A 31 20.32 -5.45 -5.86
N GLU A 32 21.02 -4.65 -5.03
CA GLU A 32 22.48 -4.75 -4.86
C GLU A 32 22.90 -5.95 -3.99
N LEU A 33 21.96 -6.56 -3.25
CA LEU A 33 22.21 -7.76 -2.46
C LEU A 33 22.26 -9.00 -3.36
N THR A 34 22.91 -10.05 -2.87
CA THR A 34 22.91 -11.35 -3.55
C THR A 34 21.48 -11.87 -3.66
N PHE A 35 21.03 -12.15 -4.88
CA PHE A 35 19.74 -12.79 -5.10
C PHE A 35 19.87 -14.30 -4.93
N GLN A 36 18.98 -14.90 -4.14
CA GLN A 36 18.93 -16.33 -3.90
C GLN A 36 17.71 -16.96 -4.58
N TRP A 37 17.99 -17.87 -5.51
CA TRP A 37 16.97 -18.60 -6.27
C TRP A 37 16.60 -19.95 -5.63
N ASN A 38 17.60 -20.71 -5.14
CA ASN A 38 17.45 -22.01 -4.48
C ASN A 38 18.20 -22.03 -3.13
N ASP A 39 17.96 -23.04 -2.29
CA ASP A 39 18.62 -23.22 -0.97
C ASP A 39 20.13 -23.48 -1.05
N THR A 40 20.69 -23.57 -2.26
CA THR A 40 22.11 -23.86 -2.48
C THR A 40 22.80 -22.79 -3.33
N GLU A 41 23.88 -22.28 -2.75
CA GLU A 41 24.97 -21.48 -3.32
C GLU A 41 24.70 -19.98 -3.58
N SER A 42 25.29 -19.17 -2.68
CA SER A 42 25.50 -17.74 -2.83
C SER A 42 26.65 -17.46 -3.80
N LEU A 43 26.41 -16.64 -4.82
CA LEU A 43 27.51 -16.00 -5.56
C LEU A 43 28.14 -14.93 -4.66
N ASP A 44 29.37 -15.22 -4.18
CA ASP A 44 30.18 -14.29 -3.39
C ASP A 44 30.58 -13.10 -4.27
N GLY A 45 29.92 -11.97 -4.05
CA GLY A 45 30.15 -10.70 -4.72
C GLY A 45 30.38 -9.61 -3.68
N ASN A 46 31.43 -8.81 -3.89
CA ASN A 46 31.97 -7.80 -2.97
C ASN A 46 30.97 -7.15 -2.00
N LYS A 47 31.29 -7.34 -0.72
CA LYS A 47 30.56 -6.95 0.50
C LYS A 47 30.43 -5.44 0.64
N ARG A 48 29.44 -4.83 -0.01
CA ARG A 48 28.84 -3.61 0.55
C ARG A 48 28.01 -4.02 1.76
N HIS A 49 28.28 -3.40 2.92
CA HIS A 49 27.43 -3.64 4.07
C HIS A 49 26.15 -2.85 3.86
N VAL A 50 25.06 -3.57 3.65
CA VAL A 50 23.73 -3.00 3.51
C VAL A 50 22.95 -3.27 4.78
N PHE A 51 22.29 -2.25 5.31
CA PHE A 51 21.51 -2.32 6.53
C PHE A 51 20.03 -2.08 6.21
N LEU A 52 19.18 -3.01 6.63
CA LEU A 52 17.74 -2.86 6.65
C LEU A 52 17.34 -2.04 7.87
N ARG A 53 16.65 -0.92 7.62
CA ARG A 53 15.92 -0.14 8.61
C ARG A 53 14.44 -0.31 8.37
N GLY A 54 13.65 -0.35 9.44
CA GLY A 54 12.19 -0.41 9.30
C GLY A 54 11.52 -0.67 10.63
N THR A 55 10.28 -1.13 10.56
CA THR A 55 9.50 -1.46 11.74
C THR A 55 8.82 -2.82 11.60
N ALA A 56 8.78 -3.57 12.69
CA ALA A 56 8.00 -4.80 12.84
C ALA A 56 6.92 -4.61 13.91
N ASP A 57 6.04 -5.60 14.07
CA ASP A 57 4.99 -5.64 15.10
C ASP A 57 4.12 -4.37 15.11
N ASN A 58 3.57 -3.99 13.96
CA ASN A 58 2.73 -2.80 13.79
C ASN A 58 3.40 -1.48 14.24
N GLY A 59 4.71 -1.37 14.07
CA GLY A 59 5.46 -0.15 14.42
C GLY A 59 6.07 -0.17 15.82
N LEU A 60 5.83 -1.22 16.61
CA LEU A 60 6.30 -1.31 17.99
C LEU A 60 7.80 -1.62 18.08
N GLN A 61 8.32 -2.41 17.13
CA GLN A 61 9.72 -2.79 17.10
C GLN A 61 10.46 -2.07 15.97
N LYS A 62 11.52 -1.35 16.31
CA LYS A 62 12.46 -0.82 15.31
C LYS A 62 13.41 -1.92 14.86
N ILE A 63 13.56 -2.06 13.54
CA ILE A 63 14.49 -2.99 12.92
C ILE A 63 15.69 -2.19 12.41
N TYR A 64 16.89 -2.66 12.79
CA TYR A 64 18.16 -2.22 12.25
C TYR A 64 19.06 -3.46 12.16
N LYS A 65 19.14 -4.08 10.98
CA LYS A 65 19.91 -5.33 10.79
C LYS A 65 20.75 -5.26 9.53
N GLN A 66 21.99 -5.75 9.59
CA GLN A 66 22.77 -5.96 8.37
C GLN A 66 22.15 -7.12 7.58
N VAL A 67 21.93 -6.92 6.29
CA VAL A 67 21.38 -7.91 5.35
C VAL A 67 22.39 -8.29 4.28
N THR A 68 22.25 -9.48 3.73
CA THR A 68 23.22 -10.02 2.75
C THR A 68 22.56 -10.52 1.48
N THR A 69 21.36 -11.07 1.61
CA THR A 69 20.72 -11.87 0.56
C THR A 69 19.25 -11.52 0.47
N TRP A 70 18.64 -11.67 -0.69
CA TRP A 70 17.21 -11.52 -0.87
C TRP A 70 16.64 -12.60 -1.80
N LYS A 71 15.35 -12.91 -1.64
CA LYS A 71 14.62 -13.88 -2.45
C LYS A 71 13.20 -13.42 -2.73
N ILE A 72 12.59 -14.04 -3.75
CA ILE A 72 11.19 -13.83 -4.13
C ILE A 72 10.44 -15.14 -3.91
N ASP A 73 9.36 -15.08 -3.15
CA ASP A 73 8.38 -16.16 -3.08
C ASP A 73 7.33 -15.94 -4.18
N SER A 74 7.44 -16.73 -5.25
CA SER A 74 6.54 -16.69 -6.40
C SER A 74 5.32 -17.62 -6.27
N SER A 75 5.16 -18.33 -5.15
CA SER A 75 4.02 -19.25 -4.96
C SER A 75 2.70 -18.53 -4.69
N ARG A 76 2.78 -17.27 -4.25
CA ARG A 76 1.65 -16.45 -3.82
C ARG A 76 0.97 -15.72 -4.99
N ILE A 77 -0.24 -15.22 -4.71
CA ILE A 77 -1.02 -14.38 -5.63
C ILE A 77 -0.23 -13.10 -5.94
N GLU A 78 0.39 -12.48 -4.95
CA GLU A 78 1.33 -11.37 -5.13
C GLU A 78 2.76 -11.83 -4.81
N PRO A 79 3.79 -11.31 -5.50
CA PRO A 79 5.17 -11.64 -5.18
C PRO A 79 5.54 -11.14 -3.78
N ALA A 80 6.02 -12.04 -2.92
CA ALA A 80 6.55 -11.66 -1.62
C ALA A 80 8.08 -11.61 -1.65
N ILE A 81 8.65 -10.49 -1.19
CA ILE A 81 10.09 -10.30 -1.14
C ILE A 81 10.56 -10.54 0.28
N SER A 82 11.65 -11.29 0.45
CA SER A 82 12.28 -11.51 1.75
C SER A 82 13.78 -11.24 1.69
N VAL A 83 14.34 -10.74 2.79
CA VAL A 83 15.77 -10.49 2.94
C VAL A 83 16.34 -11.26 4.12
N LEU A 84 17.58 -11.73 3.98
CA LEU A 84 18.31 -12.51 4.98
C LEU A 84 19.22 -11.58 5.77
N SER A 85 19.08 -11.58 7.09
CA SER A 85 20.01 -10.91 7.98
C SER A 85 21.34 -11.67 8.07
N LYS A 86 22.41 -11.00 8.50
CA LYS A 86 23.66 -11.67 8.90
C LYS A 86 23.49 -12.67 10.06
N GLU A 87 22.39 -12.56 10.79
CA GLU A 87 22.02 -13.45 11.90
C GLU A 87 21.28 -14.70 11.41
N ASN A 88 21.15 -14.88 10.09
CA ASN A 88 20.40 -15.94 9.41
C ASN A 88 18.88 -15.89 9.64
N ASP A 89 18.33 -14.71 9.90
CA ASP A 89 16.89 -14.51 10.00
C ASP A 89 16.32 -14.03 8.65
N TRP A 90 15.31 -14.73 8.13
CA TRP A 90 14.52 -14.23 7.02
C TRP A 90 13.49 -13.21 7.50
N MET A 91 13.45 -12.08 6.81
CA MET A 91 12.51 -10.99 7.05
C MET A 91 11.71 -10.71 5.79
N LYS A 92 10.39 -10.79 5.88
CA LYS A 92 9.49 -10.46 4.76
C LYS A 92 9.33 -8.94 4.68
N LEU A 93 9.51 -8.38 3.48
CA LEU A 93 9.29 -6.97 3.23
C LEU A 93 7.82 -6.71 2.89
N GLU A 94 7.25 -5.67 3.47
CA GLU A 94 5.93 -5.15 3.11
C GLU A 94 6.05 -3.84 2.32
N LYS A 95 5.70 -2.70 2.93
CA LYS A 95 5.72 -1.41 2.27
C LYS A 95 7.03 -0.67 2.54
N PRO A 96 7.74 -0.19 1.50
CA PRO A 96 8.89 0.68 1.70
C PRO A 96 8.44 2.03 2.27
N ARG A 97 9.37 2.72 2.93
CA ARG A 97 9.22 4.12 3.31
C ARG A 97 8.97 4.98 2.06
N LYS A 98 8.11 5.99 2.16
CA LYS A 98 7.73 6.83 1.01
C LYS A 98 8.93 7.47 0.31
N ALA A 99 9.86 8.06 1.07
CA ALA A 99 11.11 8.64 0.55
C ALA A 99 12.02 7.62 -0.17
N PHE A 100 11.86 6.33 0.14
CA PHE A 100 12.65 5.24 -0.42
C PHE A 100 11.98 4.56 -1.61
N GLN A 101 10.71 4.86 -1.89
CA GLN A 101 9.96 4.26 -2.99
C GLN A 101 10.66 4.43 -4.32
N ASP A 102 11.16 5.64 -4.64
CA ASP A 102 11.86 5.91 -5.90
C ASP A 102 13.15 5.06 -6.04
N THR A 103 13.84 4.77 -4.94
CA THR A 103 15.06 3.96 -4.92
C THR A 103 14.79 2.50 -5.28
N VAL A 104 13.67 1.93 -4.82
CA VAL A 104 13.33 0.52 -5.06
C VAL A 104 12.28 0.31 -6.15
N ARG A 105 11.71 1.38 -6.70
CA ARG A 105 10.64 1.34 -7.69
C ARG A 105 10.96 0.39 -8.86
N SER A 106 12.10 0.57 -9.53
CA SER A 106 12.44 -0.18 -10.73
C SER A 106 12.59 -1.68 -10.47
N ILE A 107 13.14 -2.06 -9.31
CA ILE A 107 13.26 -3.47 -8.94
C ILE A 107 11.90 -4.05 -8.55
N LEU A 108 11.05 -3.30 -7.84
CA LEU A 108 9.69 -3.76 -7.53
C LEU A 108 8.88 -4.02 -8.81
N ILE A 109 8.91 -3.08 -9.77
CA ILE A 109 8.26 -3.25 -11.07
C ILE A 109 8.82 -4.49 -11.78
N THR A 110 10.14 -4.69 -11.76
CA THR A 110 10.78 -5.86 -12.35
C THR A 110 10.31 -7.17 -11.71
N VAL A 111 10.25 -7.23 -10.38
CA VAL A 111 9.77 -8.42 -9.64
C VAL A 111 8.32 -8.73 -9.98
N HIS A 112 7.44 -7.73 -10.01
CA HIS A 112 6.04 -7.92 -10.40
C HIS A 112 5.90 -8.32 -11.87
N SER A 113 6.76 -7.80 -12.76
CA SER A 113 6.78 -8.20 -14.17
C SER A 113 7.13 -9.67 -14.34
N LEU A 114 8.19 -10.12 -13.65
CA LEU A 114 8.59 -11.53 -13.66
C LEU A 114 7.49 -12.42 -13.06
N HIS A 115 6.89 -12.03 -11.94
CA HIS A 115 5.80 -12.79 -11.34
C HIS A 115 4.60 -12.95 -12.29
N PHE A 116 4.17 -11.86 -12.93
CA PHE A 116 3.07 -11.89 -13.90
C PHE A 116 3.37 -12.79 -15.09
N LEU A 117 4.55 -12.64 -15.71
CA LEU A 117 4.92 -13.40 -16.91
C LEU A 117 5.21 -14.87 -16.61
N LYS A 118 5.67 -15.19 -15.40
CA LYS A 118 5.81 -16.58 -14.94
C LYS A 118 4.46 -17.30 -14.90
N ARG A 119 3.42 -16.61 -14.43
CA ARG A 119 2.06 -17.17 -14.34
C ARG A 119 1.31 -17.11 -15.65
N ASN A 120 1.67 -16.19 -16.54
CA ASN A 120 1.04 -15.99 -17.84
C ASN A 120 2.08 -15.96 -18.97
N PRO A 121 2.76 -17.07 -19.30
CA PRO A 121 3.86 -17.06 -20.27
C PRO A 121 3.46 -16.58 -21.68
N GLU A 122 2.21 -16.84 -22.09
CA GLU A 122 1.66 -16.46 -23.40
C GLU A 122 1.05 -15.04 -23.43
N SER A 123 1.10 -14.31 -22.32
CA SER A 123 0.53 -12.96 -22.25
C SER A 123 1.27 -11.98 -23.17
N SER A 124 0.54 -11.00 -23.70
CA SER A 124 1.11 -9.93 -24.53
C SER A 124 1.83 -8.89 -23.67
N GLY A 125 2.75 -8.14 -24.29
CA GLY A 125 3.39 -7.00 -23.62
C GLY A 125 2.39 -5.95 -23.15
N LYS A 126 1.29 -5.75 -23.89
CA LYS A 126 0.20 -4.85 -23.48
C LYS A 126 -0.44 -5.33 -22.17
N ALA A 127 -0.80 -6.60 -22.06
CA ALA A 127 -1.40 -7.15 -20.85
C ALA A 127 -0.48 -7.00 -19.62
N LEU A 128 0.84 -7.19 -19.81
CA LEU A 128 1.83 -6.92 -18.77
C LEU A 128 1.79 -5.46 -18.31
N TRP A 129 1.86 -4.50 -19.24
CA TRP A 129 1.91 -3.08 -18.90
C TRP A 129 0.59 -2.55 -18.32
N ASP A 130 -0.55 -3.09 -18.75
CA ASP A 130 -1.86 -2.80 -18.18
C ASP A 130 -1.93 -3.30 -16.72
N HIS A 131 -1.48 -4.53 -16.47
CA HIS A 131 -1.36 -5.08 -15.11
C HIS A 131 -0.44 -4.25 -14.21
N LEU A 132 0.77 -3.91 -14.69
CA LEU A 132 1.72 -3.10 -13.91
C LEU A 132 1.20 -1.69 -13.65
N SER A 133 0.56 -1.06 -14.64
CA SER A 133 -0.07 0.25 -14.46
C SER A 133 -1.18 0.20 -13.41
N LYS A 134 -1.87 -0.94 -13.29
CA LYS A 134 -2.87 -1.19 -12.26
C LYS A 134 -2.24 -1.32 -10.87
N VAL A 135 -1.26 -2.22 -10.72
CA VAL A 135 -0.56 -2.49 -9.45
C VAL A 135 0.18 -1.25 -8.92
N PHE A 136 0.82 -0.49 -9.81
CA PHE A 136 1.62 0.69 -9.47
C PHE A 136 0.89 2.00 -9.83
N SER A 137 -0.44 2.02 -9.77
CA SER A 137 -1.27 3.19 -10.12
C SER A 137 -0.94 4.48 -9.35
N VAL A 138 -0.34 4.37 -8.16
CA VAL A 138 0.07 5.51 -7.32
C VAL A 138 1.44 6.08 -7.69
N TYR A 139 2.16 5.43 -8.60
CA TYR A 139 3.53 5.79 -8.96
C TYR A 139 3.55 6.63 -10.24
N GLU A 140 4.21 7.79 -10.17
CA GLU A 140 4.47 8.66 -11.32
C GLU A 140 6.00 8.79 -11.56
N PRO A 141 6.50 8.63 -12.80
CA PRO A 141 5.75 8.29 -14.02
C PRO A 141 5.16 6.88 -13.98
N ARG A 142 4.22 6.55 -14.88
CA ARG A 142 3.71 5.17 -15.00
C ARG A 142 4.83 4.15 -15.29
N PRO A 143 4.69 2.89 -14.84
CA PRO A 143 5.64 1.82 -15.18
C PRO A 143 5.88 1.73 -16.68
N SER A 144 7.13 1.50 -17.06
CA SER A 144 7.54 1.45 -18.44
C SER A 144 8.73 0.51 -18.64
N GLU A 145 9.07 0.26 -19.91
CA GLU A 145 10.25 -0.52 -20.28
C GLU A 145 11.55 0.02 -19.65
N ASN A 146 11.65 1.34 -19.42
CA ASN A 146 12.80 1.95 -18.77
C ASN A 146 13.06 1.41 -17.35
N ASP A 147 12.01 0.98 -16.63
CA ASP A 147 12.13 0.39 -15.29
C ASP A 147 12.82 -0.99 -15.33
N LEU A 148 12.62 -1.76 -16.41
CA LEU A 148 13.22 -3.09 -16.60
C LEU A 148 14.68 -3.02 -17.09
N VAL A 149 15.03 -1.97 -17.84
CA VAL A 149 16.38 -1.81 -18.41
C VAL A 149 17.47 -1.80 -17.32
N ASP A 150 17.17 -1.23 -16.14
CA ASP A 150 18.11 -1.21 -15.01
C ASP A 150 18.46 -2.60 -14.47
N HIS A 151 17.57 -3.56 -14.66
CA HIS A 151 17.66 -4.91 -14.10
C HIS A 151 17.87 -5.97 -15.18
N MET A 152 18.34 -5.59 -16.37
CA MET A 152 18.48 -6.50 -17.51
C MET A 152 19.38 -7.72 -17.20
N ASN A 153 20.46 -7.53 -16.44
CA ASN A 153 21.31 -8.65 -16.03
C ASN A 153 20.57 -9.62 -15.10
N PHE A 154 19.82 -9.07 -14.14
CA PHE A 154 19.02 -9.84 -13.20
C PHE A 154 17.91 -10.63 -13.92
N ILE A 155 17.19 -9.98 -14.85
CA ILE A 155 16.16 -10.61 -15.69
C ILE A 155 16.77 -11.75 -16.51
N ASN A 156 17.91 -11.52 -17.16
CA ASN A 156 18.59 -12.52 -17.99
C ASN A 156 18.99 -13.76 -17.18
N GLU A 157 19.52 -13.59 -15.96
CA GLU A 157 19.88 -14.73 -15.11
C GLU A 157 18.64 -15.50 -14.66
N ILE A 158 17.57 -14.83 -14.24
CA ILE A 158 16.32 -15.50 -13.83
C ILE A 158 15.69 -16.27 -14.98
N VAL A 159 15.63 -15.70 -16.19
CA VAL A 159 15.03 -16.34 -17.37
C VAL A 159 15.77 -17.62 -17.74
N LYS A 160 17.09 -17.70 -17.52
CA LYS A 160 17.86 -18.95 -17.74
C LYS A 160 17.55 -20.03 -16.70
N CYS A 161 17.22 -19.62 -15.46
CA CYS A 161 17.00 -20.52 -14.34
C CYS A 161 15.57 -21.05 -14.23
N ASP A 162 14.59 -20.31 -14.76
CA ASP A 162 13.16 -20.62 -14.63
C ASP A 162 12.54 -21.03 -15.96
N THR A 163 12.03 -22.26 -16.05
CA THR A 163 11.48 -22.82 -17.28
C THR A 163 10.19 -22.14 -17.74
N GLN A 164 9.40 -21.57 -16.83
CA GLN A 164 8.17 -20.84 -17.19
C GLN A 164 8.52 -19.45 -17.71
N LEU A 165 9.45 -18.74 -17.07
CA LEU A 165 9.91 -17.44 -17.55
C LEU A 165 10.64 -17.57 -18.90
N ALA A 166 11.37 -18.67 -19.12
CA ALA A 166 11.99 -18.98 -20.41
C ALA A 166 10.98 -19.13 -21.56
N GLN A 167 9.70 -19.39 -21.28
CA GLN A 167 8.64 -19.49 -22.29
C GLN A 167 8.02 -18.13 -22.64
N SER A 168 8.27 -17.09 -21.83
CA SER A 168 7.66 -15.78 -22.06
C SER A 168 8.22 -15.10 -23.30
N LYS A 169 7.40 -14.96 -24.34
CA LYS A 169 7.75 -14.22 -25.57
C LYS A 169 8.16 -12.78 -25.27
N VAL A 170 7.47 -12.13 -24.32
CA VAL A 170 7.77 -10.75 -23.91
C VAL A 170 9.18 -10.61 -23.35
N LEU A 171 9.61 -11.52 -22.46
CA LEU A 171 10.96 -11.50 -21.90
C LEU A 171 12.03 -11.83 -22.94
N LEU A 172 11.78 -12.81 -23.81
CA LEU A 172 12.70 -13.18 -24.87
C LEU A 172 12.93 -12.01 -25.84
N THR A 173 11.86 -11.37 -26.32
CA THR A 173 11.95 -10.19 -27.19
C THR A 173 12.66 -9.03 -26.49
N PHE A 174 12.36 -8.77 -25.21
CA PHE A 174 13.04 -7.73 -24.43
C PHE A 174 14.54 -8.00 -24.29
N LEU A 175 14.95 -9.23 -23.98
CA LEU A 175 16.36 -9.63 -23.83
C LEU A 175 17.11 -9.62 -25.17
N GLU A 176 16.45 -9.98 -26.27
CA GLU A 176 17.01 -9.94 -27.62
C GLU A 176 17.22 -8.49 -28.11
N ALA A 177 16.23 -7.63 -27.90
CA ALA A 177 16.26 -6.23 -28.32
C ALA A 177 17.35 -5.41 -27.58
N LYS A 178 17.74 -5.81 -26.37
CA LYS A 178 18.70 -5.11 -25.50
C LYS A 178 18.41 -3.60 -25.42
N PRO A 179 17.21 -3.22 -24.99
CA PRO A 179 16.77 -1.85 -24.99
C PRO A 179 17.66 -0.98 -24.09
N LYS A 180 17.77 0.30 -24.45
CA LYS A 180 18.47 1.33 -23.68
C LYS A 180 17.46 2.32 -23.13
N LYS A 181 17.76 2.90 -21.97
CA LYS A 181 16.92 3.94 -21.36
C LYS A 181 16.64 5.06 -22.35
N LYS A 182 15.36 5.29 -22.65
CA LYS A 182 14.89 6.42 -23.43
C LYS A 182 14.76 7.62 -22.48
N LYS A 183 15.33 8.78 -22.83
CA LYS A 183 15.13 10.01 -22.06
C LYS A 183 13.65 10.40 -22.11
N MET A 184 13.07 10.74 -20.97
CA MET A 184 11.74 11.35 -20.94
C MET A 184 11.83 12.71 -21.61
N VAL A 185 11.29 12.84 -22.82
CA VAL A 185 11.04 14.12 -23.48
C VAL A 185 9.56 14.40 -23.29
N ASP A 186 9.25 15.56 -22.70
CA ASP A 186 7.89 16.10 -22.68
C ASP A 186 7.48 16.41 -24.13
N GLU A 187 6.82 15.47 -24.81
CA GLU A 187 5.89 15.79 -25.89
C GLU A 187 5.02 14.60 -26.29
N VAL A 188 3.78 14.96 -26.60
CA VAL A 188 2.67 14.15 -27.09
C VAL A 188 3.09 13.24 -28.24
N GLY A 189 2.70 11.96 -28.14
CA GLY A 189 2.55 11.08 -29.29
C GLY A 189 3.83 10.44 -29.80
N SER A 190 4.28 9.38 -29.14
CA SER A 190 4.93 8.29 -29.86
C SER A 190 4.53 6.97 -29.20
N ILE A 191 3.49 6.36 -29.77
CA ILE A 191 3.16 4.95 -29.53
C ILE A 191 4.42 4.17 -29.87
N SER A 192 4.98 3.48 -28.88
CA SER A 192 6.08 2.55 -29.07
C SER A 192 5.67 1.49 -30.09
N GLU A 193 6.63 1.11 -30.93
CA GLU A 193 6.60 0.23 -32.11
C GLU A 193 6.16 -1.23 -31.82
N PHE A 194 5.32 -1.46 -30.81
CA PHE A 194 4.87 -2.77 -30.32
C PHE A 194 3.37 -3.05 -30.64
N ILE A 195 2.72 -2.21 -31.46
CA ILE A 195 1.32 -2.40 -31.91
C ILE A 195 1.27 -2.50 -33.44
N VAL A 196 1.74 -3.61 -33.99
CA VAL A 196 1.53 -4.13 -35.36
C VAL A 196 1.98 -5.60 -35.26
N ASP A 197 1.24 -6.68 -35.52
CA ASP A 197 -0.03 -7.06 -36.15
C ASP A 197 -0.52 -8.33 -35.36
N ASP A 198 -1.75 -8.86 -35.40
CA ASP A 198 -2.64 -9.16 -36.52
C ASP A 198 -4.10 -9.23 -36.07
N ILE A 199 -4.98 -8.74 -36.95
CA ILE A 199 -6.42 -8.94 -36.94
C ILE A 199 -6.69 -10.40 -37.31
N ILE A 200 -7.24 -11.18 -36.39
CA ILE A 200 -8.04 -12.37 -36.73
C ILE A 200 -9.31 -12.30 -35.87
N ASP A 201 -10.44 -12.14 -36.54
CA ASP A 201 -11.79 -12.47 -36.05
C ASP A 201 -11.77 -13.88 -35.47
N ASP A 202 -12.07 -14.02 -34.19
CA ASP A 202 -12.87 -15.14 -33.70
C ASP A 202 -13.63 -14.69 -32.45
N ASP A 203 -14.96 -14.76 -32.55
CA ASP A 203 -15.92 -14.62 -31.46
C ASP A 203 -15.58 -15.62 -30.35
N GLU A 204 -15.13 -15.17 -29.18
CA GLU A 204 -15.21 -15.93 -27.94
C GLU A 204 -15.47 -14.99 -26.75
N GLU A 205 -16.37 -15.45 -25.89
CA GLU A 205 -17.21 -14.68 -24.95
C GLU A 205 -16.41 -13.88 -23.90
N GLU A 206 -16.82 -12.63 -23.68
CA GLU A 206 -16.32 -11.76 -22.60
C GLU A 206 -16.70 -12.33 -21.22
N GLU A 207 -15.79 -13.11 -20.62
CA GLU A 207 -15.78 -13.30 -19.16
C GLU A 207 -15.07 -12.10 -18.52
N GLU A 208 -15.84 -11.07 -18.16
CA GLU A 208 -15.37 -9.99 -17.28
C GLU A 208 -15.23 -10.50 -15.84
N GLU A 209 -14.06 -11.07 -15.51
CA GLU A 209 -13.60 -11.17 -14.11
C GLU A 209 -12.88 -9.86 -13.72
N ASP A 210 -13.67 -8.85 -13.38
CA ASP A 210 -13.18 -7.61 -12.79
C ASP A 210 -12.87 -7.80 -11.30
N GLU A 211 -11.78 -8.52 -10.99
CA GLU A 211 -11.12 -8.44 -9.69
C GLU A 211 -10.05 -7.35 -9.74
N SER A 212 -10.50 -6.13 -9.45
CA SER A 212 -9.65 -4.99 -9.15
C SER A 212 -9.82 -4.60 -7.68
N GLU A 213 -9.06 -5.28 -6.81
CA GLU A 213 -8.75 -4.79 -5.46
C GLU A 213 -7.92 -3.49 -5.55
N TYR A 214 -8.58 -2.39 -5.89
CA TYR A 214 -8.06 -1.06 -5.58
C TYR A 214 -8.55 -0.65 -4.21
N ASN A 215 -7.61 -0.24 -3.36
CA ASN A 215 -7.89 0.60 -2.20
C ASN A 215 -8.61 1.87 -2.67
N HIS A 216 -9.93 1.81 -2.83
CA HIS A 216 -10.80 2.92 -3.14
C HIS A 216 -11.06 3.75 -1.88
N PHE A 217 -9.97 4.26 -1.31
CA PHE A 217 -9.97 5.62 -0.82
C PHE A 217 -8.96 6.33 -1.70
N GLU A 218 -9.46 6.84 -2.83
CA GLU A 218 -8.87 8.03 -3.45
C GLU A 218 -8.36 8.89 -2.29
N SER A 219 -7.05 9.17 -2.25
CA SER A 219 -6.54 10.08 -1.24
C SER A 219 -7.31 11.38 -1.46
N LEU A 220 -8.12 11.76 -0.49
CA LEU A 220 -8.88 13.01 -0.51
C LEU A 220 -8.23 13.94 0.48
N CYS A 221 -8.36 15.23 0.21
CA CYS A 221 -7.96 16.24 1.17
C CYS A 221 -8.88 16.19 2.39
N ALA A 222 -8.31 15.99 3.57
CA ALA A 222 -9.03 15.97 4.84
C ALA A 222 -9.61 17.35 5.25
N ILE A 223 -9.41 18.40 4.44
CA ILE A 223 -9.96 19.74 4.65
C ILE A 223 -11.21 19.96 3.78
N CYS A 224 -11.16 19.59 2.49
CA CYS A 224 -12.22 19.91 1.53
C CYS A 224 -12.98 18.70 0.96
N ASP A 225 -12.61 17.46 1.32
CA ASP A 225 -13.16 16.22 0.78
C ASP A 225 -12.97 16.02 -0.75
N ASP A 226 -12.11 16.81 -1.40
CA ASP A 226 -11.78 16.70 -2.82
C ASP A 226 -10.40 16.05 -3.07
N GLY A 227 -10.23 15.44 -4.24
CA GLY A 227 -8.98 14.81 -4.67
C GLY A 227 -7.97 15.79 -5.30
N GLY A 228 -7.01 15.23 -6.05
CA GLY A 228 -5.96 16.00 -6.75
C GLY A 228 -4.56 15.72 -6.23
N GLU A 229 -3.65 16.69 -6.36
CA GLU A 229 -2.28 16.59 -5.83
C GLU A 229 -2.30 16.74 -4.31
N LEU A 230 -1.92 15.68 -3.60
CA LEU A 230 -2.04 15.61 -2.15
C LEU A 230 -0.76 15.14 -1.46
N LEU A 231 -0.48 15.75 -0.32
CA LEU A 231 0.55 15.36 0.62
C LEU A 231 -0.07 14.52 1.75
N CYS A 232 0.35 13.26 1.84
CA CYS A 232 -0.08 12.32 2.88
C CYS A 232 0.72 12.54 4.16
N CYS A 233 0.04 12.53 5.31
CA CYS A 233 0.67 12.50 6.63
C CYS A 233 1.20 11.10 6.95
N ASP A 234 2.48 11.01 7.32
CA ASP A 234 3.15 9.76 7.74
C ASP A 234 2.84 9.38 9.19
N GLY A 235 1.99 10.15 9.85
CA GLY A 235 1.48 9.85 11.18
C GLY A 235 0.33 8.83 11.17
N LYS A 236 -0.13 8.48 12.39
CA LYS A 236 -1.17 7.47 12.61
C LYS A 236 -2.56 7.83 12.03
N CYS A 237 -2.75 9.08 11.59
CA CYS A 237 -4.03 9.58 11.07
C CYS A 237 -4.34 9.18 9.63
N LEU A 238 -3.33 8.81 8.83
CA LEU A 238 -3.48 8.45 7.40
C LEU A 238 -4.20 9.50 6.53
N ARG A 239 -4.24 10.76 6.98
CA ARG A 239 -4.90 11.86 6.27
C ARG A 239 -4.00 12.44 5.18
N SER A 240 -4.62 12.93 4.12
CA SER A 240 -3.95 13.61 3.01
C SER A 240 -4.46 15.05 2.87
N PHE A 241 -3.65 15.94 2.30
CA PHE A 241 -3.94 17.38 2.23
C PHE A 241 -3.43 18.01 0.95
N HIS A 242 -4.14 19.01 0.41
CA HIS A 242 -3.56 19.90 -0.59
C HIS A 242 -2.39 20.64 0.05
N ALA A 243 -1.19 20.42 -0.46
CA ALA A 243 0.03 20.91 0.16
C ALA A 243 0.22 22.41 -0.12
N THR A 244 -0.02 22.81 -1.36
CA THR A 244 0.10 24.19 -1.81
C THR A 244 -1.28 24.81 -2.10
N VAL A 245 -1.34 26.14 -2.14
CA VAL A 245 -2.57 26.88 -2.47
C VAL A 245 -3.04 26.54 -3.89
N ASP A 246 -2.10 26.34 -4.83
CA ASP A 246 -2.42 25.98 -6.21
C ASP A 246 -3.16 24.63 -6.28
N ASP A 247 -2.70 23.63 -5.50
CA ASP A 247 -3.26 22.28 -5.51
C ASP A 247 -4.72 22.27 -5.02
N GLY A 248 -5.04 23.15 -4.07
CA GLY A 248 -6.36 23.32 -3.48
C GLY A 248 -7.26 24.35 -4.16
N ALA A 249 -6.78 25.03 -5.20
CA ALA A 249 -7.48 26.17 -5.79
C ALA A 249 -8.83 25.80 -6.41
N GLN A 250 -8.93 24.60 -7.01
CA GLN A 250 -10.14 24.12 -7.67
C GLN A 250 -11.29 23.87 -6.68
N SER A 251 -10.96 23.47 -5.46
CA SER A 251 -11.92 23.15 -4.38
C SER A 251 -12.06 24.27 -3.34
N GLN A 252 -11.41 25.43 -3.56
CA GLN A 252 -11.32 26.51 -2.56
C GLN A 252 -10.80 26.01 -1.20
N CYS A 253 -9.90 25.02 -1.22
CA CYS A 253 -9.30 24.44 -0.04
C CYS A 253 -8.33 25.44 0.61
N GLU A 254 -8.37 25.55 1.95
CA GLU A 254 -7.40 26.37 2.71
C GLU A 254 -5.95 25.89 2.51
N SER A 255 -5.77 24.62 2.16
CA SER A 255 -4.49 23.93 1.96
C SER A 255 -3.56 24.02 3.18
N LEU A 256 -2.39 23.40 3.11
CA LEU A 256 -1.36 23.53 4.15
C LEU A 256 -0.50 24.80 3.98
N GLY A 257 -0.61 25.49 2.84
CA GLY A 257 0.13 26.73 2.56
C GLY A 257 1.63 26.53 2.31
N PHE A 258 2.08 25.32 2.00
CA PHE A 258 3.47 25.07 1.61
C PHE A 258 3.77 25.62 0.22
N THR A 259 5.04 25.92 -0.01
CA THR A 259 5.57 26.19 -1.35
C THR A 259 5.91 24.89 -2.05
N LYS A 260 5.89 24.87 -3.39
CA LYS A 260 6.32 23.70 -4.19
C LYS A 260 7.74 23.24 -3.85
N ALA A 261 8.63 24.16 -3.50
CA ALA A 261 10.00 23.84 -3.06
C ALA A 261 10.01 23.11 -1.70
N GLN A 262 9.19 23.55 -0.73
CA GLN A 262 9.04 22.86 0.55
C GLN A 262 8.44 21.48 0.37
N VAL A 263 7.40 21.33 -0.45
CA VAL A 263 6.79 20.02 -0.76
C VAL A 263 7.82 19.09 -1.42
N LYS A 264 8.62 19.60 -2.35
CA LYS A 264 9.70 18.83 -2.98
C LYS A 264 10.77 18.41 -1.98
N ALA A 265 11.12 19.26 -1.02
CA ALA A 265 12.05 18.90 0.06
C ALA A 265 11.45 17.84 1.02
N MET A 266 10.13 17.90 1.25
CA MET A 266 9.38 16.93 2.04
C MET A 266 9.21 15.58 1.33
N LYS A 267 9.44 15.46 0.01
CA LYS A 267 9.42 14.14 -0.65
C LYS A 267 10.39 13.14 -0.03
N ASN A 268 11.47 13.63 0.59
CA ASN A 268 12.52 12.84 1.19
C ASN A 268 12.50 12.84 2.73
N GLN A 269 11.43 13.36 3.36
CA GLN A 269 11.31 13.48 4.81
C GLN A 269 9.90 13.06 5.25
N ASP A 270 9.78 12.52 6.46
CA ASP A 270 8.46 12.20 7.01
C ASP A 270 7.69 13.52 7.27
N PHE A 271 6.49 13.63 6.71
CA PHE A 271 5.60 14.75 6.96
C PHE A 271 4.54 14.35 8.00
N TYR A 272 4.49 15.10 9.10
CA TYR A 272 3.44 14.97 10.09
C TYR A 272 2.52 16.19 10.05
N CYS A 273 1.22 15.97 9.91
CA CYS A 273 0.26 17.05 10.11
C CYS A 273 0.28 17.50 11.58
N LYS A 274 -0.12 18.75 11.86
CA LYS A 274 -0.11 19.32 13.23
C LYS A 274 -0.78 18.42 14.28
N ASN A 275 -1.87 17.75 13.93
CA ASN A 275 -2.53 16.80 14.83
C ASN A 275 -1.63 15.62 15.22
N CYS A 276 -0.83 15.09 14.29
CA CYS A 276 0.13 14.04 14.58
C CYS A 276 1.35 14.56 15.33
N GLU A 277 1.86 15.75 14.98
CA GLU A 277 2.97 16.40 15.68
C GLU A 277 2.64 16.65 17.17
N TYR A 278 1.44 17.17 17.44
CA TYR A 278 0.98 17.45 18.81
C TYR A 278 0.25 16.28 19.46
N GLN A 279 0.12 15.14 18.76
CA GLN A 279 -0.66 13.99 19.21
C GLN A 279 -2.10 14.36 19.65
N GLN A 280 -2.74 15.30 18.97
CA GLN A 280 -4.12 15.72 19.21
C GLN A 280 -4.98 15.37 18.00
N HIS A 281 -5.86 14.38 18.15
CA HIS A 281 -6.66 13.88 17.03
C HIS A 281 -8.15 14.14 17.25
N GLN A 282 -8.86 14.38 16.15
CA GLN A 282 -10.29 14.61 16.19
C GLN A 282 -11.02 13.28 16.36
N CYS A 283 -11.95 13.22 17.31
CA CYS A 283 -12.87 12.11 17.41
C CYS A 283 -13.82 12.13 16.19
N TYR A 284 -13.75 11.12 15.34
CA TYR A 284 -14.50 11.06 14.09
C TYR A 284 -16.03 11.00 14.31
N ALA A 285 -16.49 10.64 15.51
CA ALA A 285 -17.89 10.63 15.86
C ALA A 285 -18.47 12.02 16.24
N CYS A 286 -17.75 12.81 17.05
CA CYS A 286 -18.27 14.08 17.59
C CYS A 286 -17.57 15.32 17.03
N GLY A 287 -16.44 15.15 16.34
CA GLY A 287 -15.66 16.26 15.79
C GLY A 287 -14.81 17.01 16.82
N GLU A 288 -14.83 16.63 18.11
CA GLU A 288 -14.00 17.29 19.13
C GLU A 288 -12.57 16.73 19.12
N LEU A 289 -11.59 17.60 19.37
CA LEU A 289 -10.18 17.21 19.53
C LEU A 289 -9.96 16.60 20.91
N GLY A 290 -9.15 15.54 20.97
CA GLY A 290 -8.64 15.00 22.23
C GLY A 290 -7.19 14.55 22.11
N SER A 291 -6.52 14.42 23.25
CA SER A 291 -5.17 13.88 23.32
C SER A 291 -5.16 12.40 22.90
N SER A 292 -4.22 12.03 22.04
CA SER A 292 -3.93 10.64 21.64
C SER A 292 -2.57 10.15 22.18
N ASP A 293 -1.88 11.00 22.93
CA ASP A 293 -0.59 10.69 23.51
C ASP A 293 -0.76 9.72 24.68
N GLN A 294 -0.22 8.51 24.52
CA GLN A 294 -0.29 7.42 25.50
C GLN A 294 0.57 7.67 26.75
N SER A 295 1.56 8.58 26.66
CA SER A 295 2.36 8.98 27.83
C SER A 295 1.62 9.97 28.73
N SER A 296 0.65 10.68 28.14
CA SER A 296 -0.36 11.46 28.84
C SER A 296 -1.65 10.63 29.01
N HIS A 297 -2.60 11.07 29.81
CA HIS A 297 -3.91 10.42 29.88
C HIS A 297 -4.65 10.61 28.53
N ALA A 298 -4.59 9.63 27.65
CA ALA A 298 -5.21 9.69 26.32
C ALA A 298 -6.74 9.81 26.41
N GLU A 299 -7.30 10.71 25.61
CA GLU A 299 -8.73 10.99 25.52
C GLU A 299 -9.34 10.34 24.27
N VAL A 300 -8.58 10.24 23.18
CA VAL A 300 -9.00 9.59 21.94
C VAL A 300 -8.09 8.43 21.58
N PHE A 301 -8.70 7.37 21.04
CA PHE A 301 -8.03 6.12 20.72
C PHE A 301 -8.23 5.77 19.26
N ARG A 302 -7.19 5.26 18.62
CA ARG A 302 -7.21 4.89 17.20
C ARG A 302 -7.92 3.55 17.01
N CYS A 303 -8.66 3.43 15.92
CA CYS A 303 -9.18 2.14 15.48
C CYS A 303 -8.05 1.12 15.24
N VAL A 304 -8.26 -0.14 15.60
CA VAL A 304 -7.30 -1.23 15.41
C VAL A 304 -7.04 -1.55 13.93
N ASN A 305 -7.99 -1.26 13.04
CA ASN A 305 -7.82 -1.57 11.62
C ASN A 305 -6.71 -0.68 11.02
N ALA A 306 -5.70 -1.33 10.43
CA ALA A 306 -4.47 -0.71 9.99
C ALA A 306 -4.69 0.44 9.00
N THR A 307 -5.69 0.32 8.12
CA THR A 307 -6.00 1.29 7.06
C THR A 307 -7.06 2.33 7.43
N CYS A 308 -7.62 2.28 8.65
CA CYS A 308 -8.73 3.15 9.04
C CYS A 308 -8.27 4.57 9.39
N GLY A 309 -7.21 4.71 10.18
CA GLY A 309 -6.66 6.04 10.56
C GLY A 309 -7.54 6.89 11.49
N HIS A 310 -8.78 6.51 11.76
CA HIS A 310 -9.72 7.27 12.59
C HIS A 310 -9.52 7.08 14.10
N PHE A 311 -9.80 8.16 14.83
CA PHE A 311 -9.72 8.25 16.28
C PHE A 311 -11.10 8.49 16.89
N TYR A 312 -11.32 7.98 18.10
CA TYR A 312 -12.60 8.09 18.79
C TYR A 312 -12.41 8.29 20.29
N HIS A 313 -13.28 9.09 20.90
CA HIS A 313 -13.49 9.05 22.35
C HIS A 313 -14.09 7.68 22.73
N PRO A 314 -13.65 7.05 23.84
CA PRO A 314 -14.19 5.77 24.30
C PRO A 314 -15.73 5.78 24.44
N ASP A 315 -16.26 6.87 24.97
CA ASP A 315 -17.70 7.06 25.17
C ASP A 315 -18.48 7.15 23.84
N CYS A 316 -17.92 7.83 22.84
CA CYS A 316 -18.55 7.99 21.53
C CYS A 316 -18.64 6.67 20.78
N VAL A 317 -17.53 5.92 20.71
CA VAL A 317 -17.53 4.62 20.01
C VAL A 317 -18.39 3.58 20.72
N ALA A 318 -18.39 3.57 22.06
CA ALA A 318 -19.23 2.67 22.83
C ALA A 318 -20.72 2.88 22.56
N ARG A 319 -21.18 4.14 22.53
CA ARG A 319 -22.57 4.49 22.19
C ARG A 319 -22.94 4.10 20.76
N LEU A 320 -22.02 4.25 19.81
CA LEU A 320 -22.27 3.91 18.40
C LEU A 320 -22.36 2.39 18.17
N LEU A 321 -21.52 1.60 18.85
CA LEU A 321 -21.51 0.14 18.69
C LEU A 321 -22.60 -0.57 19.52
N HIS A 322 -22.99 0.01 20.66
CA HIS A 322 -23.94 -0.57 21.59
C HIS A 322 -25.03 0.43 22.03
N PRO A 323 -25.82 0.99 21.08
CA PRO A 323 -26.80 2.03 21.39
C PRO A 323 -27.89 1.57 22.37
N ASP A 324 -28.30 0.29 22.28
CA ASP A 324 -29.40 -0.28 23.07
C ASP A 324 -28.92 -1.10 24.28
N ALA A 325 -27.61 -1.16 24.54
CA ALA A 325 -27.02 -2.03 25.55
C ALA A 325 -26.01 -1.30 26.44
N GLN A 326 -26.52 -0.48 27.36
CA GLN A 326 -25.72 0.39 28.24
C GLN A 326 -24.61 -0.37 28.98
N SER A 327 -24.87 -1.57 29.50
CA SER A 327 -23.86 -2.36 30.20
C SER A 327 -22.67 -2.75 29.30
N LYS A 328 -22.94 -3.12 28.04
CA LYS A 328 -21.90 -3.42 27.04
C LYS A 328 -21.14 -2.16 26.63
N ALA A 329 -21.85 -1.04 26.48
CA ALA A 329 -21.23 0.26 26.18
C ALA A 329 -20.27 0.68 27.32
N ASP A 330 -20.71 0.57 28.58
CA ASP A 330 -19.89 0.92 29.75
C ASP A 330 -18.65 0.03 29.89
N GLU A 331 -18.80 -1.28 29.61
CA GLU A 331 -17.68 -2.22 29.59
C GLU A 331 -16.67 -1.86 28.49
N LEU A 332 -17.14 -1.65 27.26
CA LEU A 332 -16.29 -1.29 26.12
C LEU A 332 -15.56 0.03 26.37
N LYS A 333 -16.27 1.04 26.91
CA LYS A 333 -15.68 2.34 27.28
C LYS A 333 -14.50 2.16 28.25
N LYS A 334 -14.64 1.33 29.28
CA LYS A 334 -13.58 1.05 30.26
C LYS A 334 -12.40 0.31 29.62
N LYS A 335 -12.66 -0.68 28.78
CA LYS A 335 -11.63 -1.44 28.05
C LYS A 335 -10.79 -0.54 27.16
N ILE A 336 -11.43 0.31 26.36
CA ILE A 336 -10.72 1.25 25.48
C ILE A 336 -9.92 2.26 26.30
N ALA A 337 -10.49 2.82 27.38
CA ALA A 337 -9.77 3.74 28.26
C ALA A 337 -8.56 3.08 28.96
N ALA A 338 -8.59 1.76 29.17
CA ALA A 338 -7.46 0.97 29.67
C ALA A 338 -6.43 0.62 28.58
N GLY A 339 -6.66 1.01 27.32
CA GLY A 339 -5.75 0.78 26.19
C GLY A 339 -6.06 -0.47 25.36
N GLU A 340 -7.17 -1.17 25.60
CA GLU A 340 -7.55 -2.31 24.76
C GLU A 340 -7.94 -1.86 23.34
N SER A 341 -7.56 -2.66 22.35
CA SER A 341 -7.84 -2.39 20.94
C SER A 341 -9.33 -2.54 20.62
N PHE A 342 -9.84 -1.72 19.69
CA PHE A 342 -11.22 -1.81 19.24
C PHE A 342 -11.35 -1.55 17.72
N ALA A 343 -12.34 -2.19 17.10
CA ALA A 343 -12.76 -1.89 15.73
C ALA A 343 -13.85 -0.81 15.77
N CYS A 344 -13.72 0.23 14.93
CA CYS A 344 -14.67 1.34 14.92
C CYS A 344 -15.98 0.98 14.16
N PRO A 345 -17.03 1.81 14.28
CA PRO A 345 -18.32 1.56 13.65
C PRO A 345 -18.28 1.47 12.12
N LEU A 346 -17.29 2.08 11.46
CA LEU A 346 -17.14 1.98 10.00
C LEU A 346 -16.92 0.54 9.51
N HIS A 347 -16.42 -0.35 10.37
CA HIS A 347 -16.18 -1.76 10.02
C HIS A 347 -17.37 -2.68 10.31
N HIS A 348 -18.55 -2.12 10.58
CA HIS A 348 -19.77 -2.87 10.84
C HIS A 348 -20.96 -2.21 10.14
N CYS A 349 -21.75 -2.99 9.41
CA CYS A 349 -22.98 -2.48 8.82
C CYS A 349 -23.89 -1.93 9.92
N CYS A 350 -24.31 -0.68 9.82
CA CYS A 350 -25.12 -0.03 10.84
C CYS A 350 -26.51 -0.66 10.99
N VAL A 351 -27.00 -1.39 9.98
CA VAL A 351 -28.29 -2.08 9.98
C VAL A 351 -28.17 -3.48 10.57
N CYS A 352 -27.39 -4.37 9.94
CA CYS A 352 -27.32 -5.79 10.34
C CYS A 352 -26.22 -6.11 11.37
N LYS A 353 -25.36 -5.13 11.68
CA LYS A 353 -24.22 -5.22 12.62
C LYS A 353 -23.13 -6.24 12.24
N GLN A 354 -23.20 -6.82 11.03
CA GLN A 354 -22.19 -7.74 10.52
C GLN A 354 -21.03 -6.99 9.85
N ARG A 355 -19.87 -7.64 9.77
CA ARG A 355 -18.68 -7.14 9.09
C ARG A 355 -18.82 -7.21 7.57
N GLU A 356 -17.90 -6.57 6.87
CA GLU A 356 -17.78 -6.67 5.41
C GLU A 356 -17.42 -8.09 5.01
N ASP A 357 -17.98 -8.53 3.89
CA ASP A 357 -17.48 -9.67 3.14
C ASP A 357 -17.07 -9.11 1.77
N LYS A 358 -15.77 -9.12 1.51
CA LYS A 358 -15.18 -8.49 0.33
C LYS A 358 -15.47 -9.26 -0.94
N ASP A 359 -15.62 -10.58 -0.83
CA ASP A 359 -15.83 -11.49 -1.95
C ASP A 359 -17.30 -11.44 -2.42
N ASN A 360 -18.18 -10.88 -1.60
CA ASN A 360 -19.60 -10.72 -1.93
C ASN A 360 -19.97 -9.25 -2.12
N HIS A 361 -20.19 -8.85 -3.38
CA HIS A 361 -20.59 -7.50 -3.77
C HIS A 361 -21.77 -6.93 -2.95
N GLU A 362 -22.76 -7.72 -2.57
CA GLU A 362 -23.90 -7.24 -1.76
C GLU A 362 -23.52 -6.93 -0.30
N LEU A 363 -22.48 -7.57 0.20
CA LEU A 363 -21.93 -7.47 1.55
C LEU A 363 -20.66 -6.62 1.63
N GLN A 364 -20.25 -6.02 0.52
CA GLN A 364 -19.30 -4.92 0.51
C GLN A 364 -19.91 -3.68 1.16
N PHE A 365 -19.09 -2.84 1.78
CA PHE A 365 -19.56 -1.63 2.44
C PHE A 365 -19.73 -0.45 1.49
N ALA A 366 -20.84 0.26 1.65
CA ALA A 366 -21.03 1.65 1.28
C ALA A 366 -20.84 2.51 2.54
N MET A 367 -19.75 3.29 2.59
CA MET A 367 -19.35 4.07 3.75
C MET A 367 -19.68 5.55 3.58
N CYS A 368 -20.14 6.20 4.65
CA CYS A 368 -20.22 7.65 4.68
C CYS A 368 -18.85 8.26 5.03
N ARG A 369 -18.41 9.25 4.27
CA ARG A 369 -17.15 9.98 4.51
C ARG A 369 -17.25 11.06 5.59
N ARG A 370 -18.45 11.38 6.05
CA ARG A 370 -18.71 12.49 7.00
C ARG A 370 -19.15 12.03 8.38
N CYS A 371 -19.49 10.75 8.53
CA CYS A 371 -19.90 10.20 9.80
C CYS A 371 -19.42 8.74 9.92
N PRO A 372 -19.32 8.19 11.14
CA PRO A 372 -18.92 6.81 11.39
C PRO A 372 -20.05 5.83 11.07
N THR A 373 -20.55 5.84 9.84
CA THR A 373 -21.65 4.97 9.39
C THR A 373 -21.26 4.26 8.10
N SER A 374 -21.43 2.94 8.11
CA SER A 374 -21.32 2.09 6.93
C SER A 374 -22.54 1.20 6.79
N TYR A 375 -22.85 0.84 5.55
CA TYR A 375 -23.94 -0.07 5.20
C TYR A 375 -23.36 -1.16 4.31
N HIS A 376 -23.86 -2.38 4.38
CA HIS A 376 -23.73 -3.26 3.22
C HIS A 376 -24.47 -2.65 2.03
N ARG A 377 -23.99 -2.88 0.80
CA ARG A 377 -24.69 -2.41 -0.41
C ARG A 377 -26.16 -2.84 -0.42
N LYS A 378 -26.46 -4.08 -0.01
CA LYS A 378 -27.84 -4.57 0.14
C LYS A 378 -28.63 -3.95 1.29
N CYS A 379 -27.95 -3.47 2.32
CA CYS A 379 -28.56 -2.85 3.50
C CYS A 379 -28.73 -1.33 3.34
N LEU A 380 -28.25 -0.75 2.24
CA LEU A 380 -28.41 0.66 1.96
C LEU A 380 -29.92 0.98 1.80
N PRO A 381 -30.46 1.98 2.51
CA PRO A 381 -31.88 2.32 2.42
C PRO A 381 -32.27 2.73 1.00
N LYS A 382 -33.18 1.97 0.37
CA LYS A 382 -33.61 2.17 -1.04
C LYS A 382 -34.40 3.46 -1.29
N TYR A 383 -34.81 4.20 -0.25
CA TYR A 383 -35.58 5.44 -0.37
C TYR A 383 -34.74 6.68 -0.74
N TYR A 384 -33.43 6.53 -0.99
CA TYR A 384 -32.52 7.63 -1.38
C TYR A 384 -31.83 7.42 -2.74
N ILE A 385 -32.41 6.62 -3.64
CA ILE A 385 -31.82 6.35 -4.96
C ILE A 385 -32.22 7.47 -5.95
N PHE A 386 -31.26 8.39 -6.24
CA PHE A 386 -30.99 9.20 -7.47
C PHE A 386 -30.59 10.67 -7.16
N PRO A 387 -29.68 11.31 -7.93
CA PRO A 387 -28.28 11.04 -8.23
C PRO A 387 -27.37 12.12 -7.59
N LEU A 388 -26.66 11.83 -6.50
CA LEU A 388 -25.74 12.79 -5.86
C LEU A 388 -24.45 12.09 -5.44
N MET A 389 -23.66 11.64 -6.44
CA MET A 389 -22.25 11.28 -6.22
C MET A 389 -21.36 12.50 -5.97
N PHE A 390 -21.87 13.72 -6.12
CA PHE A 390 -21.15 14.95 -5.79
C PHE A 390 -22.11 15.94 -5.16
N LEU A 391 -21.74 16.42 -3.97
CA LEU A 391 -22.40 17.45 -3.18
C LEU A 391 -23.80 17.07 -2.69
N TRP A 392 -24.01 16.98 -1.37
CA TRP A 392 -25.04 17.79 -0.69
C TRP A 392 -24.89 17.67 0.83
N LYS A 393 -24.98 18.85 1.46
CA LYS A 393 -25.40 19.02 2.85
C LYS A 393 -26.85 18.51 2.96
N ALA A 394 -27.09 17.46 3.74
CA ALA A 394 -28.40 17.11 4.28
C ALA A 394 -28.19 16.58 5.71
N PRO A 395 -29.14 16.78 6.63
CA PRO A 395 -28.86 16.91 8.05
C PRO A 395 -28.47 15.55 8.63
N CYS A 396 -27.21 15.42 9.02
CA CYS A 396 -26.82 14.44 10.01
C CYS A 396 -27.57 14.83 11.30
N VAL A 397 -28.63 14.09 11.62
CA VAL A 397 -29.37 14.21 12.89
C VAL A 397 -28.51 13.68 14.02
#